data_AF-A0A7K4D787-F1
#
_entry.id   AF-A0A7K4D787-F1
#
_cell.length_a   1.000
_cell.length_b   1.000
_cell.length_c   1.000
_cell.angle_alpha   90.00
_cell.angle_beta   90.00
_cell.angle_gamma   90.00
#
_symmetry.space_group_name_H-M   'P 1'
#
loop_
_entity.id
_entity.type
_entity.pdbx_description
1 polymer ?
#
loop_
_entity_poly.entity_id
_entity_poly.type
_entity_poly.pdbx_seq_one_letter_code
_entity_poly.pdbx_strand_id
1 'polypeptide(L)'
;MSDKIDLYSDRGVLLKSDVDLSAVSPLKNAAMQRLIALTKRTVAVNLAGIEGALKSGKVGGGRRQIKGRELNYDVVANANALAEKIKSLLQVNAGDDTNVQVLGGGKQLLVQIPTARVNAASEFVVGMTAAAAATVEALVQQFKVGIAEAPMVHASVWGEYPQTVGMNGGNVASVLNIPQNDEGLGFALRNVMANHLAAITKRNAMNAAALASIYEQIG
;
A
#
# COMPACT_ATOMS: atom_id res chain seq x y z
N MET A 1 -5.45 30.67 -19.21
CA MET A 1 -5.45 29.74 -20.35
C MET A 1 -6.81 29.81 -21.00
N SER A 2 -6.86 30.00 -22.31
CA SER A 2 -8.09 30.08 -23.11
C SER A 2 -8.46 28.75 -23.77
N ASP A 3 -7.60 27.74 -23.63
CA ASP A 3 -7.75 26.43 -24.27
C ASP A 3 -8.94 25.66 -23.73
N LYS A 4 -9.73 25.12 -24.67
CA LYS A 4 -10.91 24.30 -24.43
C LYS A 4 -10.68 22.91 -25.01
N ILE A 5 -11.17 21.90 -24.31
CA ILE A 5 -11.04 20.49 -24.71
C ILE A 5 -12.37 19.76 -24.58
N ASP A 6 -12.54 18.74 -25.41
CA ASP A 6 -13.61 17.77 -25.26
C ASP A 6 -13.05 16.52 -24.57
N LEU A 7 -13.75 16.06 -23.54
CA LEU A 7 -13.40 14.84 -22.80
C LEU A 7 -14.15 13.65 -23.39
N TYR A 8 -13.41 12.60 -23.74
CA TYR A 8 -13.95 11.35 -24.27
C TYR A 8 -13.62 10.18 -23.31
N SER A 9 -14.47 9.15 -23.32
CA SER A 9 -14.24 7.90 -22.58
C SER A 9 -13.21 7.01 -23.27
N ASP A 10 -12.82 5.92 -22.60
CA ASP A 10 -11.98 4.86 -23.18
C ASP A 10 -12.63 4.09 -24.35
N ARG A 11 -13.89 4.40 -24.67
CA ARG A 11 -14.64 3.87 -25.82
C ARG A 11 -14.84 4.90 -26.92
N GLY A 12 -14.25 6.09 -26.81
CA GLY A 12 -14.44 7.19 -27.77
C GLY A 12 -15.81 7.85 -27.70
N VAL A 13 -16.51 7.75 -26.57
CA VAL A 13 -17.80 8.43 -26.35
C VAL A 13 -17.55 9.79 -25.72
N LEU A 14 -18.13 10.85 -26.26
CA LEU A 14 -18.07 12.20 -25.69
C LEU A 14 -18.70 12.20 -24.29
N LEU A 15 -17.93 12.57 -23.28
CA LEU A 15 -18.37 12.73 -21.90
C LEU A 15 -18.77 14.17 -21.59
N LYS A 16 -17.97 15.13 -22.08
CA LYS A 16 -18.20 16.56 -21.86
C LYS A 16 -17.45 17.39 -22.89
N SER A 17 -18.11 18.39 -23.46
CA SER A 17 -17.51 19.33 -24.42
C SER A 17 -17.21 20.68 -23.75
N ASP A 18 -16.35 21.48 -24.38
CA ASP A 18 -15.98 22.85 -23.99
C ASP A 18 -15.45 22.95 -22.54
N VAL A 19 -14.67 21.95 -22.13
CA VAL A 19 -14.05 21.91 -20.81
C VAL A 19 -12.82 22.81 -20.83
N ASP A 20 -12.73 23.71 -19.85
CA ASP A 20 -11.51 24.49 -19.62
C ASP A 20 -10.34 23.55 -19.37
N LEU A 21 -9.23 23.70 -20.12
CA LEU A 21 -8.05 22.85 -19.96
C LEU A 21 -7.55 22.81 -18.50
N SER A 22 -7.69 23.89 -17.74
CA SER A 22 -7.27 23.91 -16.34
C SER A 22 -8.11 23.00 -15.44
N ALA A 23 -9.29 22.54 -15.87
CA ALA A 23 -10.12 21.60 -15.11
C ALA A 23 -9.51 20.19 -15.01
N VAL A 24 -8.57 19.83 -15.90
CA VAL A 24 -7.78 18.59 -15.82
C VAL A 24 -6.37 18.81 -15.24
N SER A 25 -6.10 20.00 -14.69
CA SER A 25 -4.87 20.24 -13.93
C SER A 25 -4.90 19.46 -12.61
N PRO A 26 -3.81 18.77 -12.22
CA PRO A 26 -3.72 18.12 -10.91
C PRO A 26 -3.93 19.05 -9.72
N LEU A 27 -3.68 20.35 -9.91
CA LEU A 27 -3.85 21.37 -8.87
C LEU A 27 -5.32 21.73 -8.63
N LYS A 28 -6.22 21.38 -9.56
CA LYS A 28 -7.66 21.71 -9.48
C LYS A 28 -8.56 20.48 -9.50
N ASN A 29 -8.11 19.38 -10.11
CA ASN A 29 -8.94 18.22 -10.34
C ASN A 29 -9.03 17.34 -9.08
N ALA A 30 -10.20 17.35 -8.43
CA ALA A 30 -10.44 16.62 -7.18
C ALA A 30 -10.25 15.09 -7.33
N ALA A 31 -10.51 14.52 -8.51
CA ALA A 31 -10.32 13.08 -8.73
C ALA A 31 -8.83 12.70 -8.75
N MET A 32 -7.99 13.51 -9.41
CA MET A 32 -6.54 13.32 -9.40
C MET A 32 -5.97 13.51 -7.99
N GLN A 33 -6.39 14.54 -7.26
CA GLN A 33 -5.96 14.77 -5.88
C GLN A 33 -6.33 13.61 -4.96
N ARG A 34 -7.56 13.11 -5.08
CA ARG A 34 -8.01 11.92 -4.34
C ARG A 34 -7.19 10.69 -4.72
N LEU A 35 -6.92 10.50 -6.00
CA LEU A 35 -6.11 9.38 -6.49
C LEU A 35 -4.72 9.40 -5.85
N ILE A 36 -4.01 10.53 -5.89
CA ILE A 36 -2.68 10.66 -5.25
C ILE A 36 -2.76 10.45 -3.74
N ALA A 37 -3.75 11.04 -3.07
CA ALA A 37 -3.94 10.87 -1.63
C ALA A 37 -4.13 9.38 -1.27
N LEU A 38 -4.89 8.63 -2.07
CA LEU A 38 -5.06 7.19 -1.91
C LEU A 38 -3.76 6.42 -2.19
N THR A 39 -3.01 6.78 -3.24
CA THR A 39 -1.73 6.15 -3.59
C THR A 39 -0.71 6.28 -2.46
N LYS A 40 -0.64 7.44 -1.80
CA LYS A 40 0.28 7.67 -0.67
C LYS A 40 -0.08 6.85 0.58
N ARG A 41 -1.34 6.47 0.75
CA ARG A 41 -1.86 5.92 2.02
C ARG A 41 -2.38 4.49 1.95
N THR A 42 -2.45 3.90 0.76
CA THR A 42 -2.92 2.53 0.53
C THR A 42 -1.75 1.56 0.52
N VAL A 43 -1.86 0.50 1.31
CA VAL A 43 -0.85 -0.53 1.52
C VAL A 43 -1.49 -1.90 1.42
N ALA A 44 -0.82 -2.83 0.75
CA ALA A 44 -1.21 -4.23 0.70
C ALA A 44 -0.45 -5.02 1.79
N VAL A 45 -1.18 -5.82 2.57
CA VAL A 45 -0.61 -6.75 3.56
C VAL A 45 -0.92 -8.18 3.13
N ASN A 46 0.10 -9.01 2.96
CA ASN A 46 -0.03 -10.40 2.52
C ASN A 46 -0.07 -11.35 3.73
N LEU A 47 -1.25 -11.57 4.29
CA LEU A 47 -1.46 -12.47 5.44
C LEU A 47 -1.07 -13.92 5.13
N ALA A 48 -1.33 -14.41 3.91
CA ALA A 48 -0.91 -15.75 3.51
C ALA A 48 0.63 -15.89 3.44
N GLY A 49 1.31 -14.83 3.00
CA GLY A 49 2.78 -14.77 3.01
C GLY A 49 3.36 -14.72 4.42
N ILE A 50 2.74 -13.95 5.32
CA ILE A 50 3.09 -13.90 6.74
C ILE A 50 2.94 -15.29 7.37
N GLU A 51 1.79 -15.94 7.18
CA GLU A 51 1.54 -17.29 7.69
C GLU A 51 2.59 -18.29 7.21
N GLY A 52 2.87 -18.31 5.91
CA GLY A 52 3.86 -19.20 5.30
C GLY A 52 5.29 -18.92 5.79
N ALA A 53 5.67 -17.65 5.94
CA ALA A 53 6.99 -17.26 6.44
C ALA A 53 7.20 -17.71 7.88
N LEU A 54 6.19 -17.50 8.73
CA LEU A 54 6.21 -17.94 10.14
C LEU A 54 6.28 -19.46 10.25
N LYS A 55 5.40 -20.18 9.54
CA LYS A 55 5.32 -21.64 9.58
C LYS A 55 6.59 -22.34 9.11
N SER A 56 7.34 -21.73 8.21
CA SER A 56 8.57 -22.30 7.64
C SER A 56 9.86 -21.68 8.17
N GLY A 57 9.79 -20.61 8.96
CA GLY A 57 10.96 -19.83 9.37
C GLY A 57 11.65 -19.09 8.22
N LYS A 58 11.00 -18.99 7.04
CA LYS A 58 11.54 -18.30 5.85
C LYS A 58 11.23 -16.80 5.90
N VAL A 59 12.01 -16.08 6.69
CA VAL A 59 11.94 -14.62 6.85
C VAL A 59 13.16 -13.93 6.26
N GLY A 60 13.04 -12.63 5.96
CA GLY A 60 14.14 -11.82 5.40
C GLY A 60 14.40 -12.00 3.90
N GLY A 61 13.52 -12.71 3.17
CA GLY A 61 13.56 -12.82 1.71
C GLY A 61 14.63 -13.76 1.13
N GLY A 62 14.63 -13.87 -0.20
CA GLY A 62 15.52 -14.79 -0.92
C GLY A 62 15.27 -16.26 -0.55
N ARG A 63 16.35 -17.04 -0.44
CA ARG A 63 16.30 -18.47 -0.01
C ARG A 63 16.65 -18.64 1.48
N ARG A 64 16.53 -17.58 2.28
CA ARG A 64 16.89 -17.58 3.72
C ARG A 64 15.85 -18.32 4.54
N GLN A 65 16.30 -18.99 5.60
CA GLN A 65 15.46 -19.71 6.55
C GLN A 65 16.17 -19.78 7.90
N ILE A 66 15.46 -19.52 8.98
CA ILE A 66 15.95 -19.67 10.35
C ILE A 66 15.29 -20.91 10.96
N LYS A 67 16.01 -22.03 10.92
CA LYS A 67 15.53 -23.32 11.43
C LYS A 67 15.38 -23.28 12.95
N GLY A 68 14.34 -23.92 13.49
CA GLY A 68 14.05 -23.96 14.93
C GLY A 68 13.38 -22.70 15.45
N ARG A 69 12.91 -21.82 14.55
CA ARG A 69 12.23 -20.55 14.85
C ARG A 69 10.86 -20.46 14.15
N GLU A 70 10.35 -21.60 13.69
CA GLU A 70 9.05 -21.74 13.06
C GLU A 70 7.92 -21.47 14.06
N LEU A 71 6.88 -20.75 13.62
CA LEU A 71 5.69 -20.43 14.41
C LEU A 71 4.45 -20.82 13.60
N ASN A 72 3.61 -21.68 14.18
CA ASN A 72 2.40 -22.16 13.51
C ASN A 72 1.17 -21.40 14.02
N TYR A 73 0.87 -20.28 13.38
CA TYR A 73 -0.31 -19.45 13.67
C TYR A 73 -1.27 -19.47 12.48
N ASP A 74 -2.57 -19.59 12.73
CA ASP A 74 -3.62 -19.59 11.70
C ASP A 74 -3.99 -18.15 11.30
N VAL A 75 -3.04 -17.41 10.72
CA VAL A 75 -3.16 -15.98 10.39
C VAL A 75 -4.31 -15.70 9.42
N VAL A 76 -4.41 -16.47 8.33
CA VAL A 76 -5.45 -16.31 7.30
C VAL A 76 -6.83 -16.61 7.87
N ALA A 77 -6.95 -17.62 8.73
CA ALA A 77 -8.22 -17.95 9.39
C ALA A 77 -8.70 -16.83 10.33
N ASN A 78 -7.77 -16.03 10.86
CA ASN A 78 -8.03 -14.90 11.76
C ASN A 78 -8.07 -13.54 11.02
N ALA A 79 -8.12 -13.51 9.69
CA ALA A 79 -7.99 -12.28 8.90
C ALA A 79 -8.98 -11.18 9.29
N ASN A 80 -10.24 -11.52 9.57
CA ASN A 80 -11.25 -10.53 10.00
C ASN A 80 -10.91 -9.92 11.37
N ALA A 81 -10.49 -10.74 12.34
CA ALA A 81 -10.11 -10.25 13.67
C ALA A 81 -8.86 -9.37 13.60
N LEU A 82 -7.89 -9.76 12.76
CA LEU A 82 -6.69 -8.97 12.50
C LEU A 82 -7.03 -7.65 11.82
N ALA A 83 -7.92 -7.65 10.83
CA ALA A 83 -8.35 -6.44 10.12
C ALA A 83 -8.97 -5.41 11.07
N GLU A 84 -9.88 -5.83 11.95
CA GLU A 84 -10.50 -4.94 12.95
C GLU A 84 -9.47 -4.40 13.94
N LYS A 85 -8.55 -5.24 14.41
CA LYS A 85 -7.49 -4.82 15.33
C LYS A 85 -6.52 -3.84 14.66
N ILE A 86 -6.09 -4.11 13.43
CA ILE A 86 -5.25 -3.21 12.63
C ILE A 86 -5.97 -1.86 12.43
N LYS A 87 -7.26 -1.88 12.08
CA LYS A 87 -8.06 -0.66 11.93
C LYS A 87 -8.09 0.15 13.22
N SER A 88 -8.33 -0.51 14.36
CA SER A 88 -8.36 0.12 15.67
C SER A 88 -7.01 0.73 16.07
N LEU A 89 -5.88 0.13 15.67
CA LEU A 89 -4.55 0.64 15.95
C LEU A 89 -4.18 1.84 15.04
N LEU A 90 -4.71 1.86 13.82
CA LEU A 90 -4.41 2.87 12.81
C LEU A 90 -5.26 4.13 12.92
N GLN A 91 -6.55 3.99 13.25
CA GLN A 91 -7.44 5.15 13.35
C GLN A 91 -6.91 6.17 14.36
N VAL A 92 -7.08 7.45 14.03
CA VAL A 92 -6.76 8.59 14.90
C VAL A 92 -8.01 9.00 15.66
N ASN A 93 -9.14 9.09 14.96
CA ASN A 93 -10.44 9.40 15.56
C ASN A 93 -11.45 8.33 15.17
N ALA A 94 -12.43 8.08 16.04
CA ALA A 94 -13.54 7.21 15.70
C ALA A 94 -14.27 7.74 14.45
N GLY A 95 -14.39 6.89 13.42
CA GLY A 95 -15.06 7.24 12.17
C GLY A 95 -14.24 8.08 11.19
N ASP A 96 -12.91 8.17 11.37
CA ASP A 96 -12.04 8.77 10.36
C ASP A 96 -11.96 7.93 9.06
N ASP A 97 -11.14 8.36 8.11
CA ASP A 97 -11.03 7.74 6.79
C ASP A 97 -10.09 6.52 6.75
N THR A 98 -9.83 5.89 7.91
CA THR A 98 -9.13 4.60 8.00
C THR A 98 -10.00 3.48 7.42
N ASN A 99 -9.44 2.71 6.51
CA ASN A 99 -10.11 1.56 5.92
C ASN A 99 -9.19 0.34 5.93
N VAL A 100 -9.70 -0.81 6.37
CA VAL A 100 -9.00 -2.09 6.30
C VAL A 100 -9.96 -3.10 5.71
N GLN A 101 -9.68 -3.53 4.48
CA GLN A 101 -10.53 -4.43 3.72
C GLN A 101 -9.86 -5.79 3.57
N VAL A 102 -10.58 -6.86 3.95
CA VAL A 102 -10.15 -8.23 3.73
C VAL A 102 -10.42 -8.65 2.28
N LEU A 103 -9.40 -9.21 1.62
CA LEU A 103 -9.44 -9.63 0.22
C LEU A 103 -9.01 -11.09 0.07
N GLY A 104 -9.37 -11.70 -1.08
CA GLY A 104 -8.85 -13.01 -1.48
C GLY A 104 -9.15 -14.15 -0.49
N GLY A 105 -10.28 -14.07 0.24
CA GLY A 105 -10.65 -15.05 1.26
C GLY A 105 -9.77 -15.00 2.52
N GLY A 106 -9.29 -13.82 2.91
CA GLY A 106 -8.43 -13.64 4.10
C GLY A 106 -6.94 -13.64 3.80
N LYS A 107 -6.54 -13.86 2.54
CA LYS A 107 -5.12 -13.97 2.17
C LYS A 107 -4.42 -12.61 2.09
N GLN A 108 -5.15 -11.53 1.82
CA GLN A 108 -4.61 -10.18 1.74
C GLN A 108 -5.50 -9.19 2.48
N LEU A 109 -4.89 -8.10 2.96
CA LEU A 109 -5.58 -6.90 3.40
C LEU A 109 -5.22 -5.73 2.48
N LEU A 110 -6.21 -4.91 2.14
CA LEU A 110 -6.01 -3.56 1.66
C LEU A 110 -6.17 -2.62 2.85
N VAL A 111 -5.08 -1.95 3.23
CA VAL A 111 -5.01 -1.04 4.37
C VAL A 111 -4.86 0.38 3.86
N GLN A 112 -5.77 1.27 4.22
CA GLN A 112 -5.68 2.70 3.96
C GLN A 112 -5.58 3.41 5.30
N ILE A 113 -4.38 3.90 5.61
CA ILE A 113 -4.15 4.68 6.83
C ILE A 113 -4.91 6.00 6.75
N PRO A 114 -5.30 6.63 7.88
CA PRO A 114 -6.07 7.86 7.83
C PRO A 114 -5.24 9.01 7.28
N THR A 115 -5.89 9.91 6.55
CA THR A 115 -5.25 11.07 5.90
C THR A 115 -4.53 11.95 6.93
N ALA A 116 -5.03 12.04 8.17
CA ALA A 116 -4.41 12.79 9.26
C ALA A 116 -2.95 12.37 9.52
N ARG A 117 -2.62 11.08 9.43
CA ARG A 117 -1.24 10.60 9.61
C ARG A 117 -0.33 11.01 8.46
N VAL A 118 -0.85 10.99 7.23
CA VAL A 118 -0.11 11.40 6.03
C VAL A 118 0.16 12.90 6.05
N ASN A 119 -0.80 13.71 6.51
CA ASN A 119 -0.66 15.16 6.59
C ASN A 119 0.36 15.60 7.66
N ALA A 120 0.47 14.85 8.75
CA ALA A 120 1.44 15.12 9.82
C ALA A 120 2.85 14.57 9.51
N ALA A 121 2.97 13.67 8.54
CA ALA A 121 4.24 13.05 8.18
C ALA A 121 5.01 13.91 7.18
N SER A 122 6.34 13.78 7.19
CA SER A 122 7.19 14.40 6.17
C SER A 122 7.00 13.78 4.79
N GLU A 123 6.68 12.49 4.70
CA GLU A 123 6.58 11.75 3.44
C GLU A 123 5.62 10.54 3.50
N PHE A 124 5.28 9.95 2.34
CA PHE A 124 4.32 8.85 2.20
C PHE A 124 4.73 7.51 2.86
N VAL A 125 5.99 7.32 3.24
CA VAL A 125 6.46 6.05 3.86
C VAL A 125 5.72 5.72 5.16
N VAL A 126 5.12 6.72 5.82
CA VAL A 126 4.22 6.55 6.97
C VAL A 126 3.08 5.56 6.69
N GLY A 127 2.61 5.48 5.44
CA GLY A 127 1.63 4.48 5.01
C GLY A 127 2.10 3.07 5.31
N MET A 128 3.26 2.70 4.75
CA MET A 128 3.84 1.37 4.91
C MET A 128 4.23 1.07 6.35
N THR A 129 4.91 2.00 7.02
CA THR A 129 5.44 1.75 8.37
C THR A 129 4.32 1.66 9.42
N ALA A 130 3.28 2.49 9.32
CA ALA A 130 2.13 2.39 10.22
C ALA A 130 1.35 1.08 9.99
N ALA A 131 1.08 0.71 8.75
CA ALA A 131 0.40 -0.54 8.43
C ALA A 131 1.21 -1.77 8.89
N ALA A 132 2.52 -1.77 8.67
CA ALA A 132 3.42 -2.85 9.09
C ALA A 132 3.50 -2.95 10.63
N ALA A 133 3.63 -1.82 11.34
CA ALA A 133 3.64 -1.79 12.80
C ALA A 133 2.31 -2.29 13.39
N ALA A 134 1.17 -1.80 12.87
CA ALA A 134 -0.15 -2.24 13.32
C ALA A 134 -0.39 -3.73 13.03
N THR A 135 0.12 -4.24 11.90
CA THR A 135 0.05 -5.67 11.58
C THR A 135 0.85 -6.52 12.56
N VAL A 136 2.09 -6.12 12.88
CA VAL A 136 2.91 -6.82 13.90
C VAL A 136 2.21 -6.83 15.24
N GLU A 137 1.76 -5.67 15.72
CA GLU A 137 1.07 -5.56 17.01
C GLU A 137 -0.22 -6.38 17.04
N ALA A 138 -1.00 -6.36 15.94
CA ALA A 138 -2.21 -7.15 15.84
C ALA A 138 -1.93 -8.66 15.93
N LEU A 139 -0.89 -9.15 15.26
CA LEU A 139 -0.45 -10.54 15.33
C LEU A 139 0.01 -10.92 16.75
N VAL A 140 0.84 -10.07 17.37
CA VAL A 140 1.34 -10.27 18.73
C VAL A 140 0.19 -10.41 19.71
N GLN A 141 -0.80 -9.51 19.64
CA GLN A 141 -1.96 -9.56 20.54
C GLN A 141 -2.91 -10.73 20.22
N GLN A 142 -3.18 -11.01 18.94
CA GLN A 142 -4.11 -12.07 18.53
C GLN A 142 -3.60 -13.46 18.95
N PHE A 143 -2.30 -13.70 18.77
CA PHE A 143 -1.67 -14.99 19.05
C PHE A 143 -0.91 -15.05 20.37
N LYS A 144 -0.96 -13.97 21.17
CA LYS A 144 -0.28 -13.85 22.48
C LYS A 144 1.21 -14.20 22.39
N VAL A 145 1.87 -13.65 21.37
CA VAL A 145 3.25 -13.99 21.01
C VAL A 145 4.20 -13.56 22.12
N GLY A 146 5.08 -14.47 22.54
CA GLY A 146 6.06 -14.19 23.58
C GLY A 146 7.19 -13.29 23.09
N ILE A 147 7.89 -12.61 24.02
CA ILE A 147 9.02 -11.72 23.70
C ILE A 147 10.13 -12.41 22.89
N ALA A 148 10.35 -13.70 23.13
CA ALA A 148 11.34 -14.49 22.41
C ALA A 148 10.95 -14.77 20.97
N GLU A 149 9.65 -14.74 20.62
CA GLU A 149 9.10 -15.09 19.31
C GLU A 149 8.74 -13.85 18.48
N ALA A 150 8.46 -12.73 19.14
CA ALA A 150 8.09 -11.46 18.51
C ALA A 150 9.03 -10.99 17.37
N PRO A 151 10.37 -11.21 17.43
CA PRO A 151 11.25 -10.89 16.31
C PRO A 151 10.91 -11.64 15.01
N MET A 152 10.40 -12.88 15.09
CA MET A 152 9.97 -13.65 13.91
C MET A 152 8.70 -13.06 13.30
N VAL A 153 7.77 -12.57 14.13
CA VAL A 153 6.59 -11.83 13.65
C VAL A 153 7.01 -10.55 12.96
N HIS A 154 7.89 -9.76 13.57
CA HIS A 154 8.45 -8.58 12.92
C HIS A 154 9.08 -8.92 11.56
N ALA A 155 9.98 -9.90 11.52
CA ALA A 155 10.67 -10.30 10.29
C ALA A 155 9.73 -10.85 9.20
N SER A 156 8.61 -11.49 9.58
CA SER A 156 7.60 -11.95 8.62
C SER A 156 6.82 -10.80 7.96
N VAL A 157 6.73 -9.64 8.62
CA VAL A 157 5.99 -8.47 8.13
C VAL A 157 6.94 -7.47 7.45
N TRP A 158 8.01 -7.08 8.14
CA TRP A 158 8.98 -6.05 7.73
C TRP A 158 10.16 -6.58 6.92
N GLY A 159 10.35 -7.90 6.88
CA GLY A 159 11.51 -8.49 6.22
C GLY A 159 12.81 -8.25 7.00
N GLU A 160 13.88 -7.94 6.27
CA GLU A 160 15.23 -7.71 6.81
C GLU A 160 15.48 -6.23 7.21
N TYR A 161 14.47 -5.37 7.21
CA TYR A 161 14.61 -4.01 7.73
C TYR A 161 14.89 -4.06 9.26
N PRO A 162 15.82 -3.25 9.81
CA PRO A 162 16.59 -2.17 9.20
C PRO A 162 17.98 -2.55 8.68
N GLN A 163 18.35 -3.84 8.70
CA GLN A 163 19.63 -4.28 8.12
C GLN A 163 19.69 -4.00 6.61
N THR A 164 18.53 -3.99 5.94
CA THR A 164 18.36 -3.46 4.59
C THR A 164 17.65 -2.10 4.61
N VAL A 165 17.89 -1.27 3.59
CA VAL A 165 17.28 0.07 3.49
C VAL A 165 15.75 -0.02 3.32
N GLY A 166 15.28 -1.00 2.54
CA GLY A 166 13.85 -1.30 2.36
C GLY A 166 13.37 -2.50 3.17
N MET A 167 12.08 -2.82 3.06
CA MET A 167 11.45 -3.98 3.70
C MET A 167 11.70 -5.28 2.92
N ASN A 168 12.96 -5.59 2.64
CA ASN A 168 13.33 -6.71 1.77
C ASN A 168 12.84 -8.05 2.35
N GLY A 169 12.04 -8.78 1.57
CA GLY A 169 11.44 -10.03 2.02
C GLY A 169 10.29 -9.88 3.02
N GLY A 170 9.83 -8.66 3.26
CA GLY A 170 8.61 -8.39 4.01
C GLY A 170 7.35 -8.76 3.22
N ASN A 171 6.22 -8.76 3.92
CA ASN A 171 4.90 -9.09 3.37
C ASN A 171 3.95 -7.88 3.37
N VAL A 172 4.53 -6.68 3.32
CA VAL A 172 3.83 -5.41 3.20
C VAL A 172 4.37 -4.69 1.97
N ALA A 173 3.48 -4.16 1.14
CA ALA A 173 3.85 -3.48 -0.10
C ALA A 173 3.00 -2.24 -0.36
N SER A 174 3.62 -1.22 -0.97
CA SER A 174 2.95 -0.06 -1.54
C SER A 174 3.18 -0.03 -3.05
N VAL A 175 2.34 0.72 -3.77
CA VAL A 175 2.58 1.03 -5.19
C VAL A 175 3.78 1.97 -5.33
N LEU A 176 4.03 2.83 -4.33
CA LEU A 176 5.20 3.71 -4.26
C LEU A 176 6.38 2.97 -3.62
N ASN A 177 7.56 3.14 -4.20
CA ASN A 177 8.81 2.64 -3.63
C ASN A 177 9.31 3.57 -2.52
N ILE A 178 10.29 3.12 -1.73
CA ILE A 178 10.90 3.98 -0.71
C ILE A 178 11.66 5.15 -1.37
N PRO A 179 11.68 6.36 -0.78
CA PRO A 179 12.34 7.53 -1.35
C PRO A 179 13.85 7.35 -1.60
N GLN A 180 14.52 6.47 -0.86
CA GLN A 180 15.94 6.15 -1.07
C GLN A 180 16.21 5.51 -2.44
N ASN A 181 15.17 4.97 -3.09
CA ASN A 181 15.25 4.41 -4.43
C ASN A 181 14.80 5.40 -5.52
N ASP A 182 14.53 6.66 -5.18
CA ASP A 182 14.20 7.67 -6.19
C ASP A 182 15.47 8.12 -6.92
N GLU A 183 15.42 8.17 -8.25
CA GLU A 183 16.56 8.60 -9.08
C GLU A 183 16.84 10.10 -9.00
N GLY A 184 15.86 10.89 -8.53
CA GLY A 184 15.97 12.34 -8.41
C GLY A 184 14.97 12.92 -7.42
N LEU A 185 15.10 14.20 -7.12
CA LEU A 185 14.16 14.90 -6.24
C LEU A 185 12.77 14.97 -6.89
N GLY A 186 11.73 14.57 -6.17
CA GLY A 186 10.34 14.58 -6.64
C GLY A 186 9.89 13.30 -7.38
N PHE A 187 10.74 12.29 -7.54
CA PHE A 187 10.47 11.14 -8.42
C PHE A 187 9.47 10.09 -7.90
N ALA A 188 8.98 10.20 -6.66
CA ALA A 188 8.23 9.14 -6.00
C ALA A 188 7.02 8.62 -6.81
N LEU A 189 6.25 9.51 -7.45
CA LEU A 189 5.08 9.12 -8.26
C LEU A 189 5.46 8.51 -9.62
N ARG A 190 6.69 8.72 -10.07
CA ARG A 190 7.25 8.18 -11.32
C ARG A 190 7.90 6.81 -11.09
N ASN A 191 8.20 6.48 -9.84
CA ASN A 191 8.75 5.19 -9.41
C ASN A 191 7.67 4.09 -9.30
N VAL A 192 6.72 4.06 -10.24
CA VAL A 192 5.64 3.06 -10.30
C VAL A 192 5.78 2.22 -11.57
N MET A 193 6.00 0.92 -11.39
CA MET A 193 6.21 0.00 -12.51
C MET A 193 4.98 -0.07 -13.43
N ALA A 194 5.21 -0.06 -14.75
CA ALA A 194 4.15 -0.19 -15.76
C ALA A 194 3.25 -1.44 -15.54
N ASN A 195 3.83 -2.55 -15.07
CA ASN A 195 3.07 -3.75 -14.72
C ASN A 195 2.08 -3.53 -13.57
N HIS A 196 2.40 -2.69 -12.58
CA HIS A 196 1.46 -2.33 -11.52
C HIS A 196 0.29 -1.52 -12.09
N LEU A 197 0.56 -0.56 -12.99
CA LEU A 197 -0.47 0.24 -13.65
C LEU A 197 -1.40 -0.64 -14.50
N ALA A 198 -0.83 -1.56 -15.27
CA ALA A 198 -1.59 -2.53 -16.05
C ALA A 198 -2.43 -3.45 -15.16
N ALA A 199 -1.92 -3.88 -14.00
CA ALA A 199 -2.67 -4.69 -13.05
C ALA A 199 -3.84 -3.91 -12.43
N ILE A 200 -3.60 -2.69 -11.94
CA ILE A 200 -4.61 -1.80 -11.33
C ILE A 200 -5.76 -1.55 -12.31
N THR A 201 -5.43 -1.31 -13.58
CA THR A 201 -6.40 -0.97 -14.63
C THR A 201 -6.98 -2.19 -15.34
N LYS A 202 -6.74 -3.41 -14.81
CA LYS A 202 -7.21 -4.67 -15.39
C LYS A 202 -6.84 -4.83 -16.86
N ARG A 203 -5.66 -4.34 -17.24
CA ARG A 203 -5.10 -4.35 -18.61
C ARG A 203 -5.94 -3.61 -19.65
N ASN A 204 -6.79 -2.67 -19.23
CA ASN A 204 -7.43 -1.75 -20.17
C ASN A 204 -6.39 -0.72 -20.65
N ALA A 205 -6.12 -0.70 -21.96
CA ALA A 205 -5.05 0.09 -22.54
C ALA A 205 -5.18 1.60 -22.28
N MET A 206 -6.38 2.17 -22.51
CA MET A 206 -6.61 3.61 -22.33
C MET A 206 -6.58 4.02 -20.86
N ASN A 207 -7.15 3.20 -19.97
CA ASN A 207 -7.09 3.49 -18.53
C ASN A 207 -5.66 3.34 -17.98
N ALA A 208 -4.87 2.37 -18.47
CA ALA A 208 -3.46 2.23 -18.12
C ALA A 208 -2.65 3.45 -18.57
N ALA A 209 -2.84 3.88 -19.82
CA ALA A 209 -2.19 5.07 -20.36
C ALA A 209 -2.62 6.35 -19.61
N ALA A 210 -3.90 6.49 -19.29
CA ALA A 210 -4.43 7.62 -18.52
C ALA A 210 -3.83 7.64 -17.10
N LEU A 211 -3.79 6.51 -16.41
CA LEU A 211 -3.21 6.42 -15.07
C LEU A 211 -1.70 6.72 -15.07
N ALA A 212 -0.97 6.17 -16.04
CA ALA A 212 0.45 6.46 -16.23
C ALA A 212 0.68 7.96 -16.49
N SER A 213 -0.11 8.56 -17.38
CA SER A 213 -0.03 9.99 -17.69
C SER A 213 -0.35 10.85 -16.47
N ILE A 214 -1.34 10.47 -15.65
CA ILE A 214 -1.65 11.19 -14.41
C ILE A 214 -0.46 11.16 -13.45
N TYR A 215 0.17 10.01 -13.23
CA TYR A 215 1.34 9.93 -12.36
C TYR A 215 2.55 10.70 -12.90
N GLU A 216 2.85 10.56 -14.19
CA GLU A 216 3.98 11.26 -14.82
C GLU A 216 3.80 12.78 -14.92
N GLN A 217 2.57 13.28 -15.00
CA GLN A 217 2.33 14.73 -15.05
C GLN A 217 2.26 15.37 -13.65
N ILE A 218 2.13 14.57 -12.60
CA ILE A 218 2.08 15.04 -11.21
C ILE A 218 3.45 14.95 -10.54
N GLY A 219 4.17 13.84 -10.74
CA GLY A 219 5.53 13.63 -10.22
C GLY A 219 6.58 14.37 -11.02
#